data_AF-A0A957Z282-F1
#
_entry.id   AF-A0A957Z282-F1
#
_cell.length_a   1.000
_cell.length_b   1.000
_cell.length_c   1.000
_cell.angle_alpha   90.00
_cell.angle_beta   90.00
_cell.angle_gamma   90.00
#
_symmetry.space_group_name_H-M   'P 1'
#
loop_
_entity.id
_entity.type
_entity.pdbx_description
1 polymer ?
#
loop_
_entity_poly.entity_id
_entity_poly.type
_entity_poly.pdbx_seq_one_letter_code
_entity_poly.pdbx_strand_id
1 'polypeptide(L)'
;MDGLTQVLVGVHSIWRYVVLVTAFLAIGNMLMGFLEKRAWKVADARIGRYFVIAIDLEILFGVLIWLLQTRWDGADLLRSWRHPALMLLAALVAHYGWWRARRIPIERARFGLLTMYFVIAGIVIVLGVLQIQGVF
;
A
#
# COMPACT_ATOMS: atom_id res chain seq x y z
N MET A 1 -12.28 25.23 3.56
CA MET A 1 -12.44 23.76 3.66
C MET A 1 -13.40 23.50 4.79
N ASP A 2 -14.47 22.75 4.56
CA ASP A 2 -15.43 22.40 5.60
C ASP A 2 -14.80 21.45 6.64
N GLY A 3 -15.43 21.34 7.82
CA GLY A 3 -14.88 20.53 8.92
C GLY A 3 -14.69 19.05 8.55
N LEU A 4 -15.55 18.50 7.70
CA LEU A 4 -15.47 17.12 7.24
C LEU A 4 -14.19 16.86 6.42
N THR A 5 -13.87 17.74 5.47
CA THR A 5 -12.67 17.57 4.63
C THR A 5 -11.38 17.64 5.46
N GLN A 6 -11.34 18.49 6.49
CA GLN A 6 -10.19 18.57 7.39
C GLN A 6 -9.98 17.26 8.18
N VAL A 7 -11.07 16.68 8.71
CA VAL A 7 -11.02 15.39 9.42
C VAL A 7 -10.53 14.29 8.48
N LEU A 8 -11.05 14.21 7.25
CA LEU A 8 -10.62 13.21 6.27
C LEU A 8 -9.13 13.32 5.93
N VAL A 9 -8.61 14.53 5.71
CA VAL A 9 -7.18 14.76 5.48
C VAL A 9 -6.33 14.33 6.68
N GLY A 10 -6.78 14.62 7.90
CA GLY A 10 -6.13 14.18 9.12
C GLY A 10 -6.08 12.66 9.23
N VAL A 11 -7.21 11.98 9.00
CA VAL A 11 -7.29 10.52 9.03
C VAL A 11 -6.37 9.89 7.98
N HIS A 12 -6.41 10.36 6.74
CA HIS A 12 -5.53 9.88 5.67
C HIS A 12 -4.04 10.05 6.01
N SER A 13 -3.67 11.23 6.55
CA SER A 13 -2.29 11.51 6.96
C SER A 13 -1.78 10.55 8.05
N ILE A 14 -2.64 10.22 9.02
CA ILE A 14 -2.33 9.25 10.08
C ILE A 14 -2.30 7.83 9.51
N TRP A 15 -3.26 7.50 8.64
CA TRP A 15 -3.43 6.17 8.06
C TRP A 15 -2.24 5.73 7.21
N ARG A 16 -1.57 6.66 6.53
CA ARG A 16 -0.27 6.44 5.89
C ARG A 16 0.73 5.71 6.79
N TYR A 17 0.83 6.06 8.07
CA TYR A 17 1.74 5.38 9.00
C TYR A 17 1.30 3.94 9.29
N VAL A 18 -0.01 3.68 9.33
CA VAL A 18 -0.55 2.31 9.42
C VAL A 18 -0.16 1.49 8.20
N VAL A 19 -0.22 2.09 7.00
CA VAL A 19 0.25 1.43 5.76
C VAL A 19 1.74 1.10 5.86
N LEU A 20 2.59 2.04 6.29
CA LEU A 20 4.02 1.80 6.39
C LEU A 20 4.38 0.72 7.43
N VAL A 21 3.71 0.73 8.59
CA VAL A 21 3.92 -0.30 9.62
C VAL A 21 3.47 -1.67 9.13
N THR A 22 2.28 -1.76 8.51
CA THR A 22 1.78 -3.04 7.99
C THR A 22 2.62 -3.54 6.81
N ALA A 23 3.14 -2.65 5.95
CA ALA A 23 4.11 -2.99 4.92
C ALA A 23 5.37 -3.62 5.51
N PHE A 24 5.97 -2.96 6.51
CA PHE A 24 7.18 -3.45 7.18
C PHE A 24 6.95 -4.83 7.82
N LEU A 25 5.85 -4.99 8.57
CA LEU A 25 5.50 -6.27 9.20
C LEU A 25 5.23 -7.37 8.17
N ALA A 26 4.54 -7.06 7.06
CA ALA A 26 4.25 -8.01 6.01
C ALA A 26 5.52 -8.43 5.26
N ILE A 27 6.34 -7.47 4.81
CA ILE A 27 7.62 -7.75 4.14
C ILE A 27 8.52 -8.59 5.05
N GLY A 28 8.69 -8.17 6.30
CA GLY A 28 9.50 -8.90 7.28
C GLY A 28 9.00 -10.32 7.51
N ASN A 29 7.69 -10.50 7.70
CA ASN A 29 7.12 -11.83 7.89
C ASN A 29 7.29 -12.73 6.66
N MET A 30 7.07 -12.20 5.45
CA MET A 30 7.22 -12.98 4.21
C MET A 30 8.67 -13.36 3.95
N LEU A 31 9.60 -12.43 4.21
CA LEU A 31 11.03 -12.65 4.08
C LEU A 31 11.53 -13.70 5.08
N MET A 32 11.14 -13.61 6.36
CA MET A 32 11.48 -14.61 7.37
C MET A 32 10.94 -15.98 6.97
N GLY A 33 9.67 -16.08 6.55
CA GLY A 33 9.09 -17.34 6.08
C GLY A 33 9.86 -17.95 4.89
N PHE A 34 10.36 -17.11 3.99
CA PHE A 34 11.19 -17.54 2.86
C PHE A 34 12.57 -18.08 3.29
N LEU A 35 13.26 -17.35 4.18
CA LEU A 35 14.61 -17.70 4.65
C LEU A 35 14.60 -18.94 5.56
N GLU A 36 13.62 -19.04 6.45
CA GLU A 36 13.45 -20.14 7.40
C GLU A 36 12.86 -21.41 6.73
N LYS A 37 12.40 -21.32 5.48
CA LYS A 37 11.65 -22.40 4.80
C LYS A 37 10.43 -22.86 5.63
N ARG A 38 9.79 -21.91 6.29
CA ARG A 38 8.70 -22.16 7.24
C ARG A 38 7.45 -22.68 6.52
N ALA A 39 6.67 -23.53 7.19
CA ALA A 39 5.33 -23.87 6.72
C ALA A 39 4.38 -22.67 6.87
N TRP A 40 3.53 -22.44 5.87
CA TRP A 40 2.59 -21.32 5.88
C TRP A 40 1.51 -21.48 6.95
N LYS A 41 1.26 -20.41 7.69
CA LYS A 41 0.33 -20.35 8.81
C LYS A 41 -0.81 -19.37 8.52
N VAL A 42 -1.90 -19.52 9.26
CA VAL A 42 -3.02 -18.57 9.24
C VAL A 42 -2.55 -17.15 9.60
N ALA A 43 -1.57 -17.03 10.51
CA ALA A 43 -0.98 -15.74 10.88
C ALA A 43 -0.29 -15.04 9.69
N ASP A 44 0.46 -15.77 8.85
CA ASP A 44 1.10 -15.22 7.65
C ASP A 44 0.04 -14.63 6.71
N ALA A 45 -1.07 -15.36 6.53
CA ALA A 45 -2.17 -14.91 5.71
C ALA A 45 -2.92 -13.70 6.29
N ARG A 46 -2.94 -13.53 7.61
CA ARG A 46 -3.55 -12.35 8.25
C ARG A 46 -2.66 -11.13 8.08
N ILE A 47 -1.36 -11.25 8.37
CA ILE A 47 -0.39 -10.16 8.23
C ILE A 47 -0.37 -9.62 6.80
N GLY A 48 -0.29 -10.51 5.80
CA GLY A 48 -0.31 -10.09 4.40
C GLY A 48 -1.62 -9.40 3.98
N ARG A 49 -2.77 -9.88 4.45
CA ARG A 49 -4.07 -9.22 4.19
C ARG A 49 -4.18 -7.85 4.84
N TYR A 50 -3.67 -7.69 6.07
CA TYR A 50 -3.72 -6.39 6.75
C TYR A 50 -2.94 -5.33 5.99
N PHE A 51 -1.80 -5.68 5.38
CA PHE A 51 -1.09 -4.75 4.51
C PHE A 51 -1.92 -4.36 3.27
N VAL A 52 -2.49 -5.34 2.55
CA VAL A 52 -3.32 -5.07 1.37
C VAL A 52 -4.54 -4.20 1.72
N ILE A 53 -5.26 -4.53 2.81
CA ILE A 53 -6.40 -3.75 3.30
C ILE A 53 -6.00 -2.34 3.72
N ALA A 54 -4.82 -2.17 4.34
CA ALA A 54 -4.34 -0.86 4.73
C ALA A 54 -4.13 0.05 3.50
N ILE A 55 -3.58 -0.49 2.40
CA ILE A 55 -3.46 0.24 1.12
C ILE A 55 -4.84 0.61 0.59
N ASP A 56 -5.80 -0.32 0.59
CA ASP A 56 -7.15 -0.08 0.07
C ASP A 56 -7.85 1.08 0.81
N LEU A 57 -7.71 1.11 2.14
CA LEU A 57 -8.25 2.18 2.97
C LEU A 57 -7.53 3.52 2.74
N GLU A 58 -6.22 3.50 2.53
CA GLU A 58 -5.45 4.71 2.21
C GLU A 58 -5.89 5.32 0.87
N ILE A 59 -6.08 4.49 -0.14
CA ILE A 59 -6.58 4.93 -1.45
C ILE A 59 -8.01 5.43 -1.33
N LEU A 60 -8.87 4.76 -0.57
CA LEU A 60 -10.25 5.20 -0.36
C LEU A 60 -10.29 6.62 0.23
N PHE A 61 -9.51 6.89 1.29
CA PHE A 61 -9.42 8.23 1.86
C PHE A 61 -8.82 9.23 0.86
N GLY A 62 -7.76 8.84 0.15
CA GLY A 62 -7.11 9.67 -0.86
C GLY A 62 -8.05 10.07 -2.00
N VAL A 63 -8.87 9.15 -2.51
CA VAL A 63 -9.88 9.41 -3.55
C VAL A 63 -10.95 10.35 -3.04
N LEU A 64 -11.48 10.14 -1.83
CA LEU A 64 -12.47 11.04 -1.24
C LEU A 64 -11.91 12.47 -1.10
N ILE A 65 -10.66 12.61 -0.64
CA ILE A 65 -9.99 13.91 -0.55
C ILE A 65 -9.80 14.54 -1.93
N TRP A 66 -9.32 13.75 -2.90
CA TRP A 66 -9.09 14.22 -4.26
C TRP A 66 -10.39 14.71 -4.91
N LEU A 67 -11.51 14.05 -4.61
CA LEU A 67 -12.84 14.43 -5.08
C LEU A 67 -13.36 15.70 -4.42
N LEU A 68 -13.36 15.76 -3.09
CA LEU A 68 -13.89 16.88 -2.31
C LEU A 68 -13.10 18.18 -2.51
N GLN A 69 -11.82 18.08 -2.86
CA GLN A 69 -10.95 19.24 -3.12
C GLN A 69 -10.80 19.57 -4.61
N THR A 70 -11.59 18.93 -5.49
CA THR A 70 -11.58 19.16 -6.94
C THR A 70 -10.16 19.19 -7.53
N ARG A 71 -9.30 18.26 -7.11
CA ARG A 71 -7.86 18.31 -7.43
C ARG A 71 -7.53 18.06 -8.90
N TRP A 72 -8.52 17.69 -9.71
CA TRP A 72 -8.40 17.56 -11.17
C TRP A 72 -8.30 18.90 -11.92
N ASP A 73 -8.59 20.02 -11.26
CA ASP A 73 -8.57 21.37 -11.86
C ASP A 73 -7.63 22.34 -11.09
N GLY A 74 -6.64 21.77 -10.39
CA GLY A 74 -5.69 22.53 -9.58
C GLY A 74 -4.51 23.12 -10.38
N ALA A 75 -3.82 24.10 -9.81
CA ALA A 75 -2.68 24.79 -10.44
C ALA A 75 -1.49 23.87 -10.80
N ASP A 76 -1.32 22.73 -10.12
CA ASP A 76 -0.30 21.72 -10.43
C ASP A 76 -0.96 20.37 -10.77
N LEU A 77 -1.51 20.29 -11.97
CA LEU A 77 -2.20 19.11 -12.49
C LEU A 77 -1.31 17.86 -12.47
N LEU A 78 -0.04 17.98 -12.88
CA LEU A 78 0.87 16.85 -12.95
C LEU A 78 1.06 16.21 -11.57
N ARG A 79 1.28 17.03 -10.54
CA ARG A 79 1.43 16.56 -9.16
C ARG A 79 0.13 15.95 -8.63
N SER A 80 -1.02 16.55 -8.94
CA SER A 80 -2.34 16.08 -8.54
C SER A 80 -2.71 14.69 -9.08
N TRP A 81 -2.22 14.32 -10.26
CA TRP A 81 -2.47 13.01 -10.87
C TRP A 81 -1.39 11.98 -10.56
N ARG A 82 -0.13 12.41 -10.42
CA ARG A 82 1.01 11.53 -10.15
C ARG A 82 0.88 10.80 -8.82
N HIS A 83 0.41 11.47 -7.77
CA HIS A 83 0.28 10.85 -6.45
C HIS A 83 -0.76 9.71 -6.44
N PRO A 84 -2.03 9.94 -6.85
CA PRO A 84 -3.01 8.86 -6.97
C PRO A 84 -2.55 7.73 -7.90
N ALA A 85 -1.87 8.04 -9.01
CA ALA A 85 -1.36 7.03 -9.93
C ALA A 85 -0.35 6.08 -9.26
N LEU A 86 0.59 6.62 -8.47
CA LEU A 86 1.54 5.81 -7.69
C LEU A 86 0.82 4.94 -6.66
N MET A 87 -0.18 5.47 -5.95
CA MET A 87 -0.93 4.69 -4.96
C MET A 87 -1.73 3.55 -5.61
N LEU A 88 -2.40 3.83 -6.74
CA LEU A 88 -3.10 2.79 -7.51
C LEU A 88 -2.15 1.72 -8.03
N LEU A 89 -0.96 2.11 -8.53
CA LEU A 89 0.06 1.15 -8.94
C LEU A 89 0.50 0.26 -7.76
N ALA A 90 0.73 0.83 -6.58
CA ALA A 90 1.08 0.05 -5.40
C ALA A 90 -0.01 -0.97 -5.02
N ALA A 91 -1.29 -0.57 -5.05
CA ALA A 91 -2.41 -1.47 -4.82
C ALA A 91 -2.46 -2.59 -5.86
N LEU A 92 -2.35 -2.27 -7.15
CA LEU A 92 -2.36 -3.28 -8.21
C LEU A 92 -1.26 -4.32 -8.02
N VAL A 93 -0.03 -3.88 -7.72
CA VAL A 93 1.11 -4.76 -7.43
C VAL A 93 0.84 -5.64 -6.21
N ALA A 94 0.35 -5.07 -5.11
CA ALA A 94 0.08 -5.81 -3.88
C ALA A 94 -1.04 -6.85 -4.05
N HIS A 95 -2.17 -6.45 -4.67
CA HIS A 95 -3.30 -7.34 -4.97
C HIS A 95 -2.93 -8.44 -5.95
N TYR A 96 -2.17 -8.13 -6.99
CA TYR A 96 -1.71 -9.14 -7.96
C TYR A 96 -0.78 -10.16 -7.29
N GLY A 97 0.19 -9.71 -6.50
CA GLY A 97 1.07 -10.58 -5.72
C GLY A 97 0.28 -11.48 -4.78
N TRP A 98 -0.70 -10.91 -4.07
CA TRP A 98 -1.58 -11.65 -3.18
C TRP A 98 -2.42 -12.71 -3.89
N TRP A 99 -3.08 -12.34 -4.99
CA TRP A 99 -3.89 -13.25 -5.81
C TRP A 99 -3.06 -14.40 -6.37
N ARG A 100 -1.85 -14.11 -6.87
CA ARG A 100 -0.94 -15.10 -7.43
C ARG A 100 -0.43 -16.06 -6.35
N ALA A 101 -0.07 -15.56 -5.17
CA ALA A 101 0.44 -16.36 -4.05
C ALA A 101 -0.53 -17.43 -3.56
N ARG A 102 -1.84 -17.13 -3.58
CA ARG A 102 -2.90 -18.09 -3.21
C ARG A 102 -2.95 -19.33 -4.10
N ARG A 103 -2.35 -19.27 -5.30
CA ARG A 103 -2.32 -20.37 -6.27
C ARG A 103 -1.02 -21.17 -6.23
N ILE A 104 -0.05 -20.79 -5.41
CA ILE A 104 1.23 -21.49 -5.31
C ILE A 104 1.13 -22.57 -4.24
N PRO A 105 1.32 -23.86 -4.58
CA PRO A 105 1.28 -24.97 -3.60
C PRO A 105 2.58 -25.11 -2.80
N ILE A 106 3.69 -24.59 -3.33
CA ILE A 106 5.02 -24.69 -2.71
C ILE A 106 5.21 -23.51 -1.73
N GLU A 107 5.29 -23.80 -0.44
CA GLU A 107 5.29 -22.76 0.60
C GLU A 107 6.45 -21.77 0.50
N ARG A 108 7.67 -22.27 0.25
CA ARG A 108 8.82 -21.40 0.02
C ARG A 108 8.62 -20.46 -1.18
N ALA A 109 8.06 -20.97 -2.28
CA ALA A 109 7.79 -20.15 -3.46
C ALA A 109 6.68 -19.11 -3.19
N ARG A 110 5.69 -19.45 -2.37
CA ARG A 110 4.63 -18.53 -1.93
C ARG A 110 5.22 -17.35 -1.13
N PHE A 111 6.08 -17.63 -0.14
CA PHE A 111 6.76 -16.61 0.64
C PHE A 111 7.68 -15.72 -0.22
N GLY A 112 8.46 -16.32 -1.12
CA GLY A 112 9.36 -15.58 -2.00
C GLY A 112 8.61 -14.63 -2.94
N LEU A 113 7.51 -15.13 -3.55
CA LEU A 113 6.66 -14.31 -4.40
C LEU A 113 6.06 -13.13 -3.62
N LEU A 114 5.45 -13.37 -2.45
CA LEU A 114 4.87 -12.30 -1.65
C LEU A 114 5.90 -11.28 -1.18
N THR A 115 7.10 -11.72 -0.79
CA THR A 115 8.20 -10.82 -0.43
C THR A 115 8.52 -9.86 -1.58
N MET A 116 8.68 -10.39 -2.80
CA MET A 116 8.97 -9.57 -3.98
C MET A 116 7.86 -8.54 -4.25
N TYR A 117 6.60 -8.97 -4.34
CA TYR A 117 5.49 -8.04 -4.64
C TYR A 117 5.26 -7.02 -3.54
N PHE A 118 5.38 -7.41 -2.26
CA PHE A 118 5.20 -6.47 -1.15
C PHE A 118 6.35 -5.48 -1.04
N VAL A 119 7.59 -5.87 -1.34
CA VAL A 119 8.72 -4.92 -1.44
C VAL A 119 8.48 -3.92 -2.56
N ILE A 120 8.09 -4.37 -3.75
CA ILE A 120 7.80 -3.47 -4.87
C ILE A 120 6.67 -2.50 -4.51
N ALA A 121 5.56 -3.01 -3.96
CA ALA A 121 4.45 -2.16 -3.51
C ALA A 121 4.91 -1.16 -2.43
N GLY A 122 5.70 -1.60 -1.46
CA GLY A 122 6.28 -0.74 -0.42
C GLY A 122 7.15 0.38 -0.98
N ILE A 123 8.01 0.08 -1.97
CA ILE A 123 8.83 1.09 -2.66
C ILE A 123 7.94 2.12 -3.38
N VAL A 124 6.93 1.66 -4.13
CA VAL A 124 6.00 2.56 -4.84
C VAL A 124 5.23 3.46 -3.85
N ILE A 125 4.82 2.92 -2.69
CA ILE A 125 4.20 3.72 -1.62
C ILE A 125 5.15 4.81 -1.14
N VAL A 126 6.39 4.46 -0.80
CA VAL A 126 7.40 5.43 -0.35
C VAL A 126 7.64 6.51 -1.40
N LEU A 127 7.74 6.15 -2.68
CA LEU A 127 7.86 7.14 -3.76
C LEU A 127 6.68 8.10 -3.81
N GLY A 128 5.45 7.62 -3.64
CA GLY A 128 4.27 8.48 -3.57
C GLY A 128 4.25 9.41 -2.35
N VAL A 129 4.83 8.99 -1.22
CA VAL A 129 5.00 9.82 -0.02
C VAL A 129 6.04 10.91 -0.26
N LEU A 130 7.21 10.56 -0.80
CA LEU A 130 8.29 11.51 -1.10
C LEU A 130 7.86 12.57 -2.12
N GLN A 131 7.05 12.18 -3.09
CA GLN A 131 6.48 13.10 -4.08
C GLN A 131 5.55 14.15 -3.44
N ILE A 132 4.73 13.79 -2.45
CA ILE A 132 3.92 14.77 -1.69
C ILE A 132 4.82 15.72 -0.89
N GLN A 133 5.93 15.21 -0.36
CA GLN A 133 6.90 16.01 0.41
C GLN A 133 7.72 16.96 -0.47
N GLY A 134 7.50 16.96 -1.80
CA GLY A 134 8.18 17.86 -2.72
C GLY A 134 9.63 17.47 -3.02
N VAL A 135 10.01 16.22 -2.76
CA VAL A 135 11.35 15.71 -3.08
C VAL A 135 11.57 15.66 -4.60
N PHE A 136 10.50 15.43 -5.39
CA PHE A 136 10.51 15.45 -6.87
C PHE A 136 9.09 15.57 -7.51
#